data_AF-I2JF61-F1
#
_entry.id   AF-I2JF61-F1
#
_cell.length_a   1.000
_cell.length_b   1.000
_cell.length_c   1.000
_cell.angle_alpha   90.00
_cell.angle_beta   90.00
_cell.angle_gamma   90.00
#
_symmetry.space_group_name_H-M   'P 1'
#
loop_
_entity.id
_entity.type
_entity.pdbx_description
1 polymer ?
#
loop_
_entity_poly.entity_id
_entity_poly.type
_entity_poly.pdbx_seq_one_letter_code
_entity_poly.pdbx_strand_id
1 'polypeptide(L)'
;MKYLATMALALVPLTSMATDLTIPAGQAYLVGVDQQELILDKLNIGDDARISFAPGVNSWRVHARLANIGKNVVIDGRGSAGQNGAPGVTAPACDEFVDGQPGESGQAGSDGVEIRLQLALESLGSMEIFSAGGDGGLGGAGGDGADLNTKCDAEVAGEGGNGGDGGEGGRGGDVTFLYQSVAKTESGDSMVSRLSINADGGAGGEGGDAGSGGAGGGGYYATKKTLTGSGRKWVAGATGGLAGSPGVMGSAGKPGRILVDQLITSTVKAVPSSSEVSLKALQREIARLRQRIEKLEAQQGAEQPAKSD
;
A
#
# COMPACT_ATOMS: atom_id res chain seq x y z
N MET A 1 -25.90 20.61 -58.52
CA MET A 1 -24.78 20.58 -57.56
C MET A 1 -25.28 20.03 -56.24
N LYS A 2 -24.83 18.83 -55.84
CA LYS A 2 -24.81 18.33 -54.46
C LYS A 2 -23.89 17.11 -54.44
N TYR A 3 -22.82 17.22 -53.68
CA TYR A 3 -21.64 16.38 -53.71
C TYR A 3 -21.90 15.02 -53.05
N LEU A 4 -21.53 13.95 -53.76
CA LEU A 4 -21.33 12.60 -53.23
C LEU A 4 -20.00 12.59 -52.45
N ALA A 5 -20.07 12.44 -51.13
CA ALA A 5 -18.91 12.18 -50.29
C ALA A 5 -18.94 10.70 -49.86
N THR A 6 -18.24 9.85 -50.61
CA THR A 6 -17.96 8.46 -50.26
C THR A 6 -16.89 8.44 -49.16
N MET A 7 -17.32 8.22 -47.93
CA MET A 7 -16.45 8.06 -46.76
C MET A 7 -15.90 6.62 -46.76
N ALA A 8 -14.65 6.46 -47.17
CA ALA A 8 -13.94 5.19 -47.10
C ALA A 8 -13.52 4.92 -45.64
N LEU A 9 -14.19 3.95 -45.00
CA LEU A 9 -13.87 3.46 -43.67
C LEU A 9 -12.64 2.55 -43.76
N ALA A 10 -11.45 3.08 -43.47
CA ALA A 10 -10.24 2.30 -43.35
C ALA A 10 -10.28 1.50 -42.03
N LEU A 11 -10.51 0.19 -42.11
CA LEU A 11 -10.23 -0.74 -41.02
C LEU A 11 -8.72 -0.77 -40.78
N VAL A 12 -8.25 -0.07 -39.75
CA VAL A 12 -6.90 -0.25 -39.23
C VAL A 12 -6.92 -1.52 -38.36
N PRO A 13 -6.13 -2.57 -38.67
CA PRO A 13 -6.01 -3.70 -37.76
C PRO A 13 -5.38 -3.20 -36.46
N LEU A 14 -6.07 -3.41 -35.33
CA LEU A 14 -5.46 -3.28 -34.00
C LEU A 14 -4.34 -4.31 -33.90
N THR A 15 -3.13 -3.89 -34.23
CA THR A 15 -1.93 -4.60 -33.83
C THR A 15 -1.87 -4.49 -32.31
N SER A 16 -2.00 -5.64 -31.65
CA SER A 16 -1.61 -5.82 -30.25
C SER A 16 -0.19 -5.26 -30.10
N MET A 17 -0.06 -4.02 -29.61
CA MET A 17 1.23 -3.43 -29.32
C MET A 17 1.85 -4.26 -28.19
N ALA A 18 2.74 -5.17 -28.58
CA ALA A 18 3.75 -5.72 -27.70
C ALA A 18 4.42 -4.53 -27.01
N THR A 19 4.06 -4.27 -25.76
CA THR A 19 4.54 -3.12 -25.02
C THR A 19 5.74 -3.58 -24.22
N ASP A 20 6.92 -3.11 -24.60
CA ASP A 20 8.15 -3.34 -23.85
C ASP A 20 8.41 -2.14 -22.93
N LEU A 21 8.82 -2.40 -21.69
CA LEU A 21 9.28 -1.38 -20.76
C LEU A 21 10.75 -1.59 -20.43
N THR A 22 11.57 -0.57 -20.70
CA THR A 22 12.98 -0.55 -20.29
C THR A 22 13.22 0.63 -19.37
N ILE A 23 13.64 0.34 -18.15
CA ILE A 23 14.12 1.31 -17.15
C ILE A 23 15.65 1.16 -17.14
N PRO A 24 16.41 2.14 -17.67
CA PRO A 24 17.87 2.03 -17.75
C PRO A 24 18.52 2.00 -16.35
N ALA A 25 19.76 1.53 -16.29
CA ALA A 25 20.52 1.49 -15.04
C ALA A 25 20.69 2.90 -14.43
N GLY A 26 20.55 3.00 -13.11
CA GLY A 26 20.65 4.22 -12.33
C GLY A 26 19.53 5.25 -12.57
N GLN A 27 18.51 4.92 -13.38
CA GLN A 27 17.43 5.86 -13.70
C GLN A 27 16.27 5.76 -12.71
N ALA A 28 15.64 6.91 -12.50
CA ALA A 28 14.37 6.99 -11.80
C ALA A 28 13.20 6.81 -12.79
N TYR A 29 12.22 6.00 -12.41
CA TYR A 29 10.98 5.81 -13.15
C TYR A 29 9.81 6.20 -12.25
N LEU A 30 8.97 7.12 -12.73
CA LEU A 30 7.77 7.56 -12.03
C LEU A 30 6.56 6.91 -12.67
N VAL A 31 5.88 6.03 -11.93
CA VAL A 31 4.64 5.38 -12.36
C VAL A 31 3.50 6.40 -12.28
N GLY A 32 2.94 6.73 -13.43
CA GLY A 32 1.76 7.58 -13.54
C GLY A 32 0.44 6.85 -13.23
N VAL A 33 -0.63 7.62 -13.06
CA VAL A 33 -1.99 7.09 -12.83
C VAL A 33 -2.51 6.22 -13.98
N ASP A 34 -2.02 6.46 -15.18
CA ASP A 34 -2.29 5.73 -16.42
C ASP A 34 -1.41 4.48 -16.59
N GLN A 35 -0.41 4.29 -15.72
CA GLN A 35 0.54 3.18 -15.76
C GLN A 35 0.39 2.22 -14.57
N GLN A 36 -0.74 2.29 -13.87
CA GLN A 36 -1.06 1.43 -12.73
C GLN A 36 -1.27 -0.03 -13.13
N GLU A 37 -1.60 -0.31 -14.38
CA GLU A 37 -1.75 -1.65 -14.91
C GLU A 37 -0.96 -1.79 -16.21
N LEU A 38 0.09 -2.61 -16.17
CA LEU A 38 1.00 -2.85 -17.28
C LEU A 38 0.97 -4.32 -17.68
N ILE A 39 0.67 -4.57 -18.95
CA ILE A 39 0.81 -5.89 -19.57
C ILE A 39 1.91 -5.76 -20.61
N LEU A 40 3.03 -6.41 -20.35
CA LEU A 40 4.27 -6.26 -21.08
C LEU A 40 4.70 -7.59 -21.70
N ASP A 41 5.26 -7.53 -22.90
CA ASP A 41 5.96 -8.68 -23.45
C ASP A 41 7.37 -8.76 -22.84
N LYS A 42 8.06 -7.62 -22.72
CA LYS A 42 9.35 -7.54 -22.04
C LYS A 42 9.41 -6.41 -21.01
N LEU A 43 9.92 -6.75 -19.82
CA LEU A 43 10.32 -5.82 -18.78
C LEU A 43 11.84 -5.91 -18.59
N ASN A 44 12.53 -4.78 -18.66
CA ASN A 44 13.96 -4.70 -18.37
C ASN A 44 14.22 -3.57 -17.39
N ILE A 45 14.71 -3.90 -16.20
CA ILE A 45 15.08 -2.93 -15.17
C ILE A 45 16.58 -3.06 -14.94
N GLY A 46 17.33 -2.01 -15.26
CA GLY A 46 18.78 -1.97 -15.07
C GLY A 46 19.19 -1.86 -13.61
N ASP A 47 20.49 -2.06 -13.37
CA ASP A 47 21.09 -1.94 -12.03
C ASP A 47 20.84 -0.56 -11.41
N ASP A 48 20.65 -0.49 -10.09
CA ASP A 48 20.44 0.72 -9.30
C ASP A 48 19.23 1.59 -9.74
N ALA A 49 18.30 1.02 -10.52
CA ALA A 49 17.08 1.71 -10.92
C ALA A 49 16.14 1.95 -9.73
N ARG A 50 15.44 3.09 -9.74
CA ARG A 50 14.49 3.49 -8.69
C ARG A 50 13.12 3.73 -9.27
N ILE A 51 12.13 2.98 -8.81
CA ILE A 51 10.73 3.12 -9.21
C ILE A 51 10.00 3.84 -8.09
N SER A 52 9.24 4.88 -8.43
CA SER A 52 8.43 5.68 -7.51
C SER A 52 7.04 5.93 -8.12
N PHE A 53 6.10 6.42 -7.33
CA PHE A 53 4.70 6.55 -7.75
C PHE A 53 4.25 8.01 -7.70
N ALA A 54 3.51 8.43 -8.74
CA ALA A 54 2.90 9.75 -8.76
C ALA A 54 1.78 9.86 -7.72
N PRO A 55 1.46 11.07 -7.23
CA PRO A 55 0.32 11.28 -6.35
C PRO A 55 -0.98 10.69 -6.92
N GLY A 56 -1.72 9.96 -6.10
CA GLY A 56 -2.97 9.29 -6.49
C GLY A 56 -2.83 7.87 -7.05
N VAL A 57 -1.59 7.35 -7.18
CA VAL A 57 -1.36 5.94 -7.48
C VAL A 57 -1.35 5.14 -6.19
N ASN A 58 -2.37 4.30 -6.02
CA ASN A 58 -2.52 3.45 -4.82
C ASN A 58 -2.29 1.96 -5.12
N SER A 59 -2.18 1.60 -6.40
CA SER A 59 -1.89 0.23 -6.81
C SER A 59 -1.05 0.20 -8.08
N TRP A 60 -0.16 -0.78 -8.17
CA TRP A 60 0.64 -1.04 -9.35
C TRP A 60 0.67 -2.53 -9.66
N ARG A 61 0.17 -2.88 -10.85
CA ARG A 61 0.07 -4.24 -11.35
C ARG A 61 0.89 -4.37 -12.60
N VAL A 62 1.87 -5.25 -12.59
CA VAL A 62 2.73 -5.54 -13.73
C VAL A 62 2.66 -7.00 -14.05
N HIS A 63 2.30 -7.31 -15.29
CA HIS A 63 2.42 -8.64 -15.86
C HIS A 63 3.43 -8.58 -17.01
N ALA A 64 4.54 -9.30 -16.90
CA ALA A 64 5.56 -9.36 -17.94
C ALA A 64 5.83 -10.81 -18.37
N ARG A 65 5.77 -11.09 -19.68
CA ARG A 65 6.09 -12.41 -20.25
C ARG A 65 7.58 -12.74 -20.20
N LEU A 66 8.43 -11.72 -20.17
CA LEU A 66 9.87 -11.85 -19.96
C LEU A 66 10.34 -10.67 -19.13
N ALA A 67 11.07 -10.94 -18.04
CA ALA A 67 11.55 -9.91 -17.14
C ALA A 67 13.04 -10.11 -16.82
N ASN A 68 13.82 -9.05 -16.98
CA ASN A 68 15.20 -8.95 -16.51
C ASN A 68 15.29 -7.86 -15.46
N ILE A 69 15.68 -8.22 -14.25
CA ILE A 69 15.82 -7.30 -13.12
C ILE A 69 17.29 -7.29 -12.70
N GLY A 70 17.89 -6.10 -12.74
CA GLY A 70 19.26 -5.84 -12.33
C GLY A 70 19.49 -5.96 -10.83
N LYS A 71 20.60 -5.42 -10.37
CA LYS A 71 21.01 -5.37 -8.96
C LYS A 71 20.56 -4.06 -8.32
N ASN A 72 20.28 -4.09 -7.02
CA ASN A 72 19.92 -2.96 -6.17
C ASN A 72 18.74 -2.14 -6.71
N VAL A 73 17.79 -2.82 -7.35
CA VAL A 73 16.57 -2.18 -7.82
C VAL A 73 15.70 -1.82 -6.61
N VAL A 74 15.19 -0.60 -6.56
CA VAL A 74 14.29 -0.16 -5.49
C VAL A 74 12.94 0.21 -6.07
N ILE A 75 11.87 -0.38 -5.54
CA ILE A 75 10.49 0.06 -5.77
C ILE A 75 10.01 0.73 -4.48
N ASP A 76 9.83 2.05 -4.52
CA ASP A 76 9.44 2.88 -3.39
C ASP A 76 7.99 3.35 -3.52
N GLY A 77 7.09 2.60 -2.89
CA GLY A 77 5.66 2.88 -2.74
C GLY A 77 5.26 3.13 -1.30
N ARG A 78 6.15 3.73 -0.49
CA ARG A 78 5.82 4.09 0.90
C ARG A 78 4.76 5.19 0.95
N GLY A 79 3.91 5.11 1.97
CA GLY A 79 3.00 6.18 2.32
C GLY A 79 3.74 7.41 2.85
N SER A 80 3.15 8.58 2.63
CA SER A 80 3.62 9.84 3.20
C SER A 80 3.17 10.00 4.65
N ALA A 81 4.03 10.59 5.48
CA ALA A 81 3.67 10.96 6.83
C ALA A 81 2.53 11.99 6.87
N GLY A 82 1.69 11.88 7.89
CA GLY A 82 0.68 12.86 8.24
C GLY A 82 1.31 14.16 8.72
N GLN A 83 0.63 15.27 8.46
CA GLN A 83 1.04 16.57 8.97
C GLN A 83 0.73 16.69 10.46
N ASN A 84 1.62 17.32 11.22
CA ASN A 84 1.36 17.62 12.63
C ASN A 84 0.25 18.67 12.76
N GLY A 85 -0.53 18.58 13.83
CA GLY A 85 -1.49 19.60 14.21
C GLY A 85 -0.80 20.86 14.71
N ALA A 86 -1.38 22.03 14.43
CA ALA A 86 -0.90 23.29 14.96
C ALA A 86 -1.13 23.37 16.48
N PRO A 87 -0.20 24.00 17.23
CA PRO A 87 -0.42 24.27 18.64
C PRO A 87 -1.55 25.28 18.83
N GLY A 88 -2.27 25.11 19.93
CA GLY A 88 -3.27 26.06 20.41
C GLY A 88 -2.65 27.38 20.84
N VAL A 89 -3.47 28.41 20.85
CA VAL A 89 -3.07 29.77 21.24
C VAL A 89 -3.20 29.94 22.75
N THR A 90 -2.10 30.28 23.41
CA THR A 90 -2.09 30.67 24.82
C THR A 90 -2.77 32.02 25.01
N ALA A 91 -3.62 32.12 26.03
CA ALA A 91 -4.32 33.35 26.36
C ALA A 91 -3.35 34.42 26.89
N PRO A 92 -3.29 35.62 26.27
CA PRO A 92 -2.26 36.62 26.56
C PRO A 92 -2.50 37.36 27.89
N ALA A 93 -3.77 37.60 28.25
CA ALA A 93 -4.23 38.21 29.49
C ALA A 93 -5.76 38.12 29.60
N CYS A 94 -6.28 38.31 30.81
CA CYS A 94 -7.71 38.29 31.13
C CYS A 94 -8.58 39.40 30.47
N ASP A 95 -7.99 40.23 29.60
CA ASP A 95 -8.63 41.43 29.03
C ASP A 95 -9.34 41.14 27.69
N GLU A 96 -9.00 40.04 26.99
CA GLU A 96 -9.56 39.68 25.67
C GLU A 96 -10.28 38.33 25.66
N PHE A 97 -9.60 37.27 26.10
CA PHE A 97 -10.14 35.93 26.30
C PHE A 97 -9.33 35.28 27.41
N VAL A 98 -10.00 34.60 28.32
CA VAL A 98 -9.34 33.98 29.47
C VAL A 98 -8.80 32.61 29.12
N ASP A 99 -9.47 31.84 28.26
CA ASP A 99 -9.12 30.44 28.03
C ASP A 99 -8.10 30.24 26.91
N GLY A 100 -7.19 29.30 27.13
CA GLY A 100 -6.28 28.81 26.10
C GLY A 100 -7.05 28.08 25.01
N GLN A 101 -6.64 28.28 23.76
CA GLN A 101 -7.26 27.62 22.62
C GLN A 101 -6.75 26.17 22.50
N PRO A 102 -7.57 25.24 22.00
CA PRO A 102 -7.14 23.86 21.80
C PRO A 102 -6.07 23.75 20.70
N GLY A 103 -5.22 22.73 20.79
CA GLY A 103 -4.35 22.31 19.70
C GLY A 103 -5.13 21.57 18.61
N GLU A 104 -4.66 21.63 17.38
CA GLU A 104 -5.25 20.88 16.27
C GLU A 104 -4.77 19.43 16.30
N SER A 105 -5.58 18.51 15.75
CA SER A 105 -5.18 17.11 15.60
C SER A 105 -4.13 16.93 14.49
N GLY A 106 -3.26 15.95 14.67
CA GLY A 106 -2.40 15.44 13.61
C GLY A 106 -3.21 14.77 12.50
N GLN A 107 -2.75 14.91 11.26
CA GLN A 107 -3.36 14.25 10.10
C GLN A 107 -2.91 12.79 10.04
N ALA A 108 -3.73 11.94 9.42
CA ALA A 108 -3.36 10.54 9.18
C ALA A 108 -2.18 10.42 8.20
N GLY A 109 -1.34 9.41 8.41
CA GLY A 109 -0.38 8.96 7.41
C GLY A 109 -1.09 8.27 6.25
N SER A 110 -0.52 8.36 5.04
CA SER A 110 -1.11 7.70 3.87
C SER A 110 -0.80 6.21 3.83
N ASP A 111 -1.66 5.43 3.19
CA ASP A 111 -1.40 4.02 2.92
C ASP A 111 -0.20 3.86 1.96
N GLY A 112 0.51 2.73 2.08
CA GLY A 112 1.49 2.28 1.09
C GLY A 112 0.81 1.72 -0.17
N VAL A 113 1.55 1.69 -1.28
CA VAL A 113 1.03 1.28 -2.60
C VAL A 113 0.88 -0.23 -2.69
N GLU A 114 -0.29 -0.75 -3.07
CA GLU A 114 -0.44 -2.18 -3.39
C GLU A 114 0.41 -2.53 -4.62
N ILE A 115 1.35 -3.46 -4.49
CA ILE A 115 2.27 -3.84 -5.57
C ILE A 115 2.04 -5.31 -5.94
N ARG A 116 1.67 -5.55 -7.19
CA ARG A 116 1.48 -6.88 -7.75
C ARG A 116 2.35 -7.08 -8.98
N LEU A 117 3.36 -7.93 -8.83
CA LEU A 117 4.29 -8.27 -9.90
C LEU A 117 4.06 -9.73 -10.29
N GLN A 118 3.71 -9.96 -11.55
CA GLN A 118 3.59 -11.27 -12.16
C GLN A 118 4.59 -11.38 -13.30
N LEU A 119 5.73 -12.03 -13.05
CA LEU A 119 6.90 -11.93 -13.93
C LEU A 119 7.40 -13.31 -14.36
N ALA A 120 7.60 -13.52 -15.66
CA ALA A 120 8.43 -14.61 -16.14
C ALA A 120 9.90 -14.14 -16.18
N LEU A 121 10.65 -14.49 -15.14
CA LEU A 121 12.00 -13.99 -14.88
C LEU A 121 13.04 -14.75 -15.69
N GLU A 122 13.81 -14.01 -16.48
CA GLU A 122 15.04 -14.46 -17.11
C GLU A 122 16.24 -14.24 -16.17
N SER A 123 16.26 -13.13 -15.45
CA SER A 123 17.27 -12.84 -14.42
C SER A 123 16.71 -11.95 -13.30
N LEU A 124 17.24 -12.15 -12.08
CA LEU A 124 16.97 -11.31 -10.90
C LEU A 124 18.29 -11.10 -10.13
N GLY A 125 18.81 -9.87 -10.17
CA GLY A 125 20.01 -9.45 -9.44
C GLY A 125 19.73 -9.23 -7.95
N SER A 126 19.08 -8.12 -7.60
CA SER A 126 18.53 -7.87 -6.26
C SER A 126 17.50 -6.76 -6.33
N MET A 127 16.45 -6.89 -5.52
CA MET A 127 15.32 -5.96 -5.52
C MET A 127 14.79 -5.73 -4.11
N GLU A 128 14.51 -4.48 -3.80
CA GLU A 128 13.86 -4.04 -2.56
C GLU A 128 12.52 -3.39 -2.91
N ILE A 129 11.46 -3.84 -2.25
CA ILE A 129 10.12 -3.29 -2.39
C ILE A 129 9.72 -2.66 -1.06
N PHE A 130 9.49 -1.36 -1.07
CA PHE A 130 8.94 -0.63 0.07
C PHE A 130 7.50 -0.26 -0.22
N SER A 131 6.59 -0.73 0.63
CA SER A 131 5.16 -0.43 0.60
C SER A 131 4.65 -0.16 2.03
N ALA A 132 5.53 0.35 2.91
CA ALA A 132 5.13 0.70 4.26
C ALA A 132 4.10 1.83 4.26
N GLY A 133 3.17 1.83 5.21
CA GLY A 133 2.31 2.99 5.47
C GLY A 133 3.10 4.16 6.05
N GLY A 134 2.60 5.37 5.84
CA GLY A 134 3.18 6.58 6.43
C GLY A 134 2.79 6.74 7.90
N ASP A 135 3.65 7.36 8.69
CA ASP A 135 3.35 7.65 10.10
C ASP A 135 2.25 8.71 10.24
N GLY A 136 1.43 8.61 11.28
CA GLY A 136 0.48 9.64 11.64
C GLY A 136 1.18 10.89 12.18
N GLY A 137 0.61 12.06 11.89
CA GLY A 137 1.12 13.34 12.39
C GLY A 137 0.91 13.49 13.91
N LEU A 138 1.76 14.25 14.57
CA LEU A 138 1.62 14.55 15.99
C LEU A 138 0.44 15.50 16.23
N GLY A 139 -0.27 15.35 17.35
CA GLY A 139 -1.24 16.33 17.82
C GLY A 139 -0.58 17.61 18.33
N GLY A 140 -1.23 18.76 18.11
CA GLY A 140 -0.77 20.06 18.60
C GLY A 140 -1.01 20.21 20.11
N ALA A 141 -0.09 20.84 20.83
CA ALA A 141 -0.30 21.14 22.24
C ALA A 141 -1.46 22.14 22.44
N GLY A 142 -2.22 22.02 23.52
CA GLY A 142 -3.20 23.01 23.93
C GLY A 142 -2.54 24.30 24.45
N GLY A 143 -3.17 25.45 24.22
CA GLY A 143 -2.69 26.73 24.74
C GLY A 143 -2.98 26.88 26.24
N ASP A 144 -2.16 27.61 26.97
CA ASP A 144 -2.41 27.88 28.39
C ASP A 144 -3.53 28.92 28.59
N GLY A 145 -4.29 28.78 29.68
CA GLY A 145 -5.25 29.77 30.14
C GLY A 145 -4.57 30.96 30.82
N ALA A 146 -5.21 32.13 30.78
CA ALA A 146 -4.66 33.36 31.32
C ALA A 146 -4.73 33.41 32.85
N ASP A 147 -3.64 33.84 33.46
CA ASP A 147 -3.59 34.17 34.88
C ASP A 147 -4.48 35.38 35.22
N LEU A 148 -5.07 35.35 36.41
CA LEU A 148 -5.72 36.52 36.97
C LEU A 148 -4.73 37.44 37.68
N ASN A 149 -4.84 38.72 37.34
CA ASN A 149 -4.13 39.81 37.99
C ASN A 149 -5.13 40.82 38.57
N THR A 150 -4.63 41.84 39.29
CA THR A 150 -5.46 42.83 39.98
C THR A 150 -6.30 43.73 39.06
N LYS A 151 -6.12 43.64 37.74
CA LYS A 151 -6.92 44.36 36.73
C LYS A 151 -8.05 43.50 36.15
N CYS A 152 -8.04 42.20 36.43
CA CYS A 152 -9.06 41.26 36.01
C CYS A 152 -10.19 41.24 37.05
N ASP A 153 -11.42 41.56 36.63
CA ASP A 153 -12.61 41.43 37.48
C ASP A 153 -13.22 40.00 37.43
N ALA A 154 -12.51 39.02 36.88
CA ALA A 154 -12.98 37.64 36.78
C ALA A 154 -12.76 36.85 38.09
N GLU A 155 -13.73 36.00 38.43
CA GLU A 155 -13.70 35.17 39.64
C GLU A 155 -12.90 33.87 39.46
N VAL A 156 -12.63 33.49 38.21
CA VAL A 156 -11.91 32.27 37.81
C VAL A 156 -10.92 32.60 36.69
N ALA A 157 -9.70 32.09 36.79
CA ALA A 157 -8.67 32.22 35.76
C ALA A 157 -8.97 31.35 34.55
N GLY A 158 -8.28 31.60 33.45
CA GLY A 158 -8.49 30.91 32.19
C GLY A 158 -8.31 29.40 32.27
N GLU A 159 -9.17 28.65 31.61
CA GLU A 159 -8.95 27.22 31.42
C GLU A 159 -7.86 26.98 30.36
N GLY A 160 -7.10 25.90 30.53
CA GLY A 160 -6.15 25.44 29.53
C GLY A 160 -6.86 24.76 28.37
N GLY A 161 -6.36 24.99 27.15
CA GLY A 161 -6.84 24.34 25.95
C GLY A 161 -6.52 22.84 25.96
N ASN A 162 -7.36 22.04 25.31
CA ASN A 162 -7.07 20.62 25.12
C ASN A 162 -5.93 20.43 24.11
N GLY A 163 -5.11 19.40 24.30
CA GLY A 163 -4.19 18.92 23.28
C GLY A 163 -4.95 18.28 22.13
N GLY A 164 -4.45 18.44 20.91
CA GLY A 164 -5.00 17.79 19.72
C GLY A 164 -4.62 16.31 19.69
N ASP A 165 -5.47 15.48 19.10
CA ASP A 165 -5.20 14.05 18.96
C ASP A 165 -4.08 13.79 17.95
N GLY A 166 -3.34 12.69 18.14
CA GLY A 166 -2.38 12.19 17.15
C GLY A 166 -3.08 11.56 15.95
N GLY A 167 -2.49 11.71 14.78
CA GLY A 167 -2.98 11.13 13.54
C GLY A 167 -2.82 9.61 13.50
N GLU A 168 -3.71 8.93 12.80
CA GLU A 168 -3.61 7.48 12.59
C GLU A 168 -2.45 7.14 11.63
N GLY A 169 -1.76 6.03 11.88
CA GLY A 169 -0.75 5.49 10.97
C GLY A 169 -1.38 4.86 9.73
N GLY A 170 -0.78 5.10 8.56
CA GLY A 170 -1.21 4.52 7.29
C GLY A 170 -1.00 3.01 7.25
N ARG A 171 -1.81 2.28 6.48
CA ARG A 171 -1.64 0.83 6.30
C ARG A 171 -0.49 0.54 5.34
N GLY A 172 0.23 -0.54 5.58
CA GLY A 172 1.15 -1.09 4.58
C GLY A 172 0.37 -1.64 3.39
N GLY A 173 0.89 -1.45 2.17
CA GLY A 173 0.28 -1.98 0.96
C GLY A 173 0.56 -3.47 0.80
N ASP A 174 -0.40 -4.21 0.25
CA ASP A 174 -0.22 -5.62 -0.06
C ASP A 174 0.84 -5.77 -1.17
N VAL A 175 1.81 -6.66 -0.97
CA VAL A 175 2.86 -6.96 -1.94
C VAL A 175 2.73 -8.40 -2.40
N THR A 176 2.46 -8.59 -3.68
CA THR A 176 2.38 -9.92 -4.32
C THR A 176 3.44 -10.02 -5.40
N PHE A 177 4.38 -10.94 -5.23
CA PHE A 177 5.42 -11.26 -6.21
C PHE A 177 5.25 -12.71 -6.68
N LEU A 178 4.61 -12.86 -7.84
CA LEU A 178 4.43 -14.14 -8.51
C LEU A 178 5.45 -14.25 -9.63
N TYR A 179 6.27 -15.30 -9.59
CA TYR A 179 7.32 -15.44 -10.59
C TYR A 179 7.42 -16.82 -11.23
N GLN A 180 7.79 -16.86 -12.51
CA GLN A 180 8.17 -18.09 -13.20
C GLN A 180 9.63 -17.97 -13.62
N SER A 181 10.49 -18.89 -13.18
CA SER A 181 11.88 -18.94 -13.67
C SER A 181 11.91 -19.50 -15.09
N VAL A 182 12.41 -18.71 -16.04
CA VAL A 182 12.63 -19.12 -17.44
C VAL A 182 14.08 -19.57 -17.66
N ALA A 183 15.00 -19.11 -16.81
CA ALA A 183 16.38 -19.55 -16.80
C ALA A 183 16.51 -20.97 -16.21
N LYS A 184 16.99 -21.92 -17.00
CA LYS A 184 17.13 -23.35 -16.64
C LYS A 184 18.09 -23.64 -15.48
N THR A 185 18.77 -22.63 -14.93
CA THR A 185 19.95 -22.80 -14.06
C THR A 185 19.79 -22.25 -12.64
N GLU A 186 18.77 -21.45 -12.33
CA GLU A 186 18.56 -20.95 -10.96
C GLU A 186 17.35 -21.62 -10.30
N SER A 187 17.58 -22.28 -9.16
CA SER A 187 16.55 -22.82 -8.27
C SER A 187 15.78 -21.67 -7.60
N GLY A 188 14.46 -21.77 -7.46
CA GLY A 188 13.60 -20.72 -6.88
C GLY A 188 14.09 -20.16 -5.53
N ASP A 189 14.68 -21.00 -4.67
CA ASP A 189 15.24 -20.59 -3.37
C ASP A 189 16.34 -19.52 -3.47
N SER A 190 17.17 -19.52 -4.54
CA SER A 190 18.22 -18.50 -4.70
C SER A 190 17.66 -17.15 -5.10
N MET A 191 16.48 -17.12 -5.75
CA MET A 191 15.85 -15.89 -6.21
C MET A 191 15.15 -15.14 -5.08
N VAL A 192 14.49 -15.85 -4.17
CA VAL A 192 13.82 -15.24 -3.01
C VAL A 192 14.84 -14.57 -2.07
N SER A 193 16.04 -15.14 -1.93
CA SER A 193 17.11 -14.55 -1.11
C SER A 193 17.59 -13.17 -1.58
N ARG A 194 17.29 -12.79 -2.83
CA ARG A 194 17.67 -11.52 -3.45
C ARG A 194 16.54 -10.49 -3.41
N LEU A 195 15.40 -10.84 -2.81
CA LEU A 195 14.20 -10.02 -2.71
C LEU A 195 13.98 -9.61 -1.24
N SER A 196 13.95 -8.30 -0.99
CA SER A 196 13.55 -7.72 0.30
C SER A 196 12.23 -6.97 0.13
N ILE A 197 11.30 -7.16 1.06
CA ILE A 197 9.98 -6.51 1.02
C ILE A 197 9.68 -5.95 2.42
N ASN A 198 9.40 -4.65 2.48
CA ASN A 198 8.79 -4.02 3.65
C ASN A 198 7.36 -3.59 3.29
N ALA A 199 6.39 -4.07 4.07
CA ALA A 199 4.98 -3.69 3.98
C ALA A 199 4.41 -3.39 5.38
N ASP A 200 5.21 -2.78 6.26
CA ASP A 200 4.79 -2.46 7.62
C ASP A 200 3.70 -1.39 7.64
N GLY A 201 2.89 -1.36 8.69
CA GLY A 201 2.03 -0.21 8.95
C GLY A 201 2.83 0.97 9.48
N GLY A 202 2.36 2.19 9.22
CA GLY A 202 2.93 3.40 9.82
C GLY A 202 2.63 3.47 11.32
N ALA A 203 3.47 4.16 12.08
CA ALA A 203 3.20 4.45 13.48
C ALA A 203 2.01 5.42 13.61
N GLY A 204 1.27 5.32 14.71
CA GLY A 204 0.32 6.37 15.08
C GLY A 204 1.06 7.58 15.65
N GLY A 205 0.54 8.77 15.41
CA GLY A 205 1.06 10.01 15.99
C GLY A 205 0.76 10.10 17.48
N GLU A 206 1.64 10.73 18.23
CA GLU A 206 1.39 11.04 19.64
C GLU A 206 0.34 12.14 19.76
N GLY A 207 -0.48 12.10 20.82
CA GLY A 207 -1.39 13.18 21.17
C GLY A 207 -0.64 14.39 21.73
N GLY A 208 -1.17 15.58 21.53
CA GLY A 208 -0.61 16.81 22.05
C GLY A 208 -0.80 16.96 23.56
N ASP A 209 0.13 17.65 24.21
CA ASP A 209 0.02 17.98 25.63
C ASP A 209 -1.17 18.90 25.90
N ALA A 210 -1.75 18.79 27.09
CA ALA A 210 -2.77 19.72 27.56
C ALA A 210 -2.17 21.09 27.87
N GLY A 211 -2.94 22.15 27.60
CA GLY A 211 -2.68 23.48 28.14
C GLY A 211 -2.93 23.54 29.64
N SER A 212 -2.13 24.33 30.33
CA SER A 212 -2.27 24.59 31.76
C SER A 212 -3.43 25.55 32.02
N GLY A 213 -4.13 25.36 33.13
CA GLY A 213 -5.06 26.38 33.62
C GLY A 213 -4.31 27.57 34.20
N GLY A 214 -4.85 28.77 34.03
CA GLY A 214 -4.31 30.01 34.58
C GLY A 214 -4.35 30.02 36.11
N ALA A 215 -3.42 30.75 36.71
CA ALA A 215 -3.35 30.95 38.14
C ALA A 215 -4.44 31.93 38.62
N GLY A 216 -5.11 31.56 39.72
CA GLY A 216 -6.06 32.43 40.40
C GLY A 216 -5.39 33.60 41.13
N GLY A 217 -6.14 34.67 41.38
CA GLY A 217 -5.66 35.85 42.11
C GLY A 217 -5.67 35.65 43.62
N GLY A 218 -4.62 36.08 44.33
CA GLY A 218 -4.61 36.11 45.80
C GLY A 218 -5.63 37.08 46.39
N GLY A 219 -6.26 36.74 47.52
CA GLY A 219 -7.20 37.63 48.20
C GLY A 219 -6.54 38.90 48.76
N TYR A 220 -7.29 39.99 48.85
CA TYR A 220 -6.77 41.27 49.31
C TYR A 220 -7.77 42.05 50.17
N TYR A 221 -7.26 42.99 50.98
CA TYR A 221 -8.10 43.89 51.76
C TYR A 221 -8.43 45.15 50.97
N ALA A 222 -9.70 45.36 50.64
CA ALA A 222 -10.19 46.57 50.00
C ALA A 222 -10.69 47.58 51.04
N THR A 223 -10.33 48.86 50.86
CA THR A 223 -10.87 49.95 51.69
C THR A 223 -12.20 50.40 51.12
N LYS A 224 -13.29 50.20 51.89
CA LYS A 224 -14.63 50.67 51.52
C LYS A 224 -15.02 51.87 52.39
N LYS A 225 -15.47 52.95 51.76
CA LYS A 225 -16.11 54.07 52.47
C LYS A 225 -17.46 53.61 52.98
N THR A 226 -17.65 53.63 54.29
CA THR A 226 -18.93 53.40 54.94
C THR A 226 -19.45 54.71 55.52
N LEU A 227 -20.76 54.79 55.80
CA LEU A 227 -21.40 55.98 56.39
C LEU A 227 -20.81 56.38 57.76
N THR A 228 -20.03 55.51 58.40
CA THR A 228 -19.39 55.74 59.72
C THR A 228 -17.85 55.83 59.67
N GLY A 229 -17.23 55.77 58.47
CA GLY A 229 -15.77 55.83 58.30
C GLY A 229 -15.22 54.87 57.23
N SER A 230 -13.92 54.92 56.94
CA SER A 230 -13.27 53.98 56.02
C SER A 230 -12.97 52.66 56.74
N GLY A 231 -13.63 51.56 56.32
CA GLY A 231 -13.40 50.22 56.83
C GLY A 231 -12.62 49.35 55.83
N ARG A 232 -11.79 48.41 56.32
CA ARG A 232 -11.15 47.40 55.47
C ARG A 232 -12.03 46.15 55.42
N LYS A 233 -12.40 45.71 54.22
CA LYS A 233 -13.11 44.44 54.00
C LYS A 233 -12.18 43.49 53.25
N TRP A 234 -12.07 42.25 53.72
CA TRP A 234 -11.41 41.18 52.97
C TRP A 234 -12.22 40.84 51.71
N VAL A 235 -11.55 40.80 50.57
CA VAL A 235 -12.06 40.31 49.29
C VAL A 235 -11.35 38.99 49.03
N ALA A 236 -12.11 37.91 48.87
CA ALA A 236 -11.56 36.60 48.56
C ALA A 236 -10.80 36.65 47.23
N GLY A 237 -9.76 35.83 47.13
CA GLY A 237 -9.04 35.63 45.89
C GLY A 237 -9.89 34.92 44.84
N ALA A 238 -9.43 34.95 43.60
CA ALA A 238 -10.05 34.24 42.49
C ALA A 238 -9.48 32.82 42.35
N THR A 239 -10.27 31.90 41.82
CA THR A 239 -9.86 30.49 41.67
C THR A 239 -9.01 30.31 40.41
N GLY A 240 -8.05 29.37 40.43
CA GLY A 240 -7.31 29.00 39.22
C GLY A 240 -8.20 28.28 38.21
N GLY A 241 -7.82 28.36 36.94
CA GLY A 241 -8.45 27.62 35.86
C GLY A 241 -8.04 26.15 35.90
N LEU A 242 -8.85 25.32 35.26
CA LEU A 242 -8.53 23.90 35.09
C LEU A 242 -7.57 23.74 33.90
N ALA A 243 -6.66 22.76 33.99
CA ALA A 243 -5.90 22.34 32.82
C ALA A 243 -6.82 21.66 31.81
N GLY A 244 -6.44 21.75 30.53
CA GLY A 244 -7.09 20.99 29.47
C GLY A 244 -6.85 19.48 29.61
N SER A 245 -7.39 18.72 28.68
CA SER A 245 -7.11 17.29 28.53
C SER A 245 -6.02 17.06 27.49
N PRO A 246 -5.11 16.09 27.70
CA PRO A 246 -4.14 15.72 26.66
C PRO A 246 -4.86 15.04 25.49
N GLY A 247 -4.28 15.16 24.31
CA GLY A 247 -4.75 14.47 23.12
C GLY A 247 -4.55 12.96 23.21
N VAL A 248 -5.38 12.21 22.49
CA VAL A 248 -5.26 10.76 22.38
C VAL A 248 -4.21 10.41 21.33
N MET A 249 -3.42 9.36 21.60
CA MET A 249 -2.47 8.80 20.62
C MET A 249 -3.23 8.11 19.48
N GLY A 250 -2.81 8.36 18.24
CA GLY A 250 -3.34 7.68 17.06
C GLY A 250 -2.97 6.20 17.04
N SER A 251 -3.79 5.36 16.40
CA SER A 251 -3.47 3.94 16.28
C SER A 251 -2.40 3.71 15.21
N ALA A 252 -1.60 2.66 15.39
CA ALA A 252 -0.69 2.20 14.36
C ALA A 252 -1.44 1.58 13.18
N GLY A 253 -0.91 1.78 11.98
CA GLY A 253 -1.39 1.17 10.75
C GLY A 253 -1.21 -0.35 10.78
N LYS A 254 -2.06 -1.04 10.03
CA LYS A 254 -1.92 -2.49 9.85
C LYS A 254 -0.83 -2.79 8.82
N PRO A 255 0.00 -3.82 9.04
CA PRO A 255 0.91 -4.29 7.99
C PRO A 255 0.13 -4.86 6.80
N GLY A 256 0.68 -4.66 5.61
CA GLY A 256 0.24 -5.28 4.38
C GLY A 256 0.61 -6.76 4.32
N ARG A 257 -0.07 -7.50 3.46
CA ARG A 257 0.21 -8.92 3.23
C ARG A 257 1.32 -9.06 2.21
N ILE A 258 2.29 -9.92 2.50
CA ILE A 258 3.37 -10.26 1.58
C ILE A 258 3.13 -11.68 1.07
N LEU A 259 3.00 -11.84 -0.24
CA LEU A 259 2.93 -13.12 -0.92
C LEU A 259 4.06 -13.19 -1.95
N VAL A 260 5.00 -14.10 -1.74
CA VAL A 260 6.04 -14.43 -2.71
C VAL A 260 5.87 -15.89 -3.09
N ASP A 261 5.55 -16.16 -4.35
CA ASP A 261 5.29 -17.52 -4.79
C ASP A 261 5.80 -17.76 -6.22
N GLN A 262 6.22 -18.99 -6.47
CA GLN A 262 6.60 -19.42 -7.80
C GLN A 262 5.34 -19.89 -8.54
N LEU A 263 5.05 -19.28 -9.69
CA LEU A 263 4.07 -19.80 -10.62
C LEU A 263 4.54 -21.16 -11.13
N ILE A 264 4.04 -22.21 -10.49
CA ILE A 264 4.02 -23.55 -11.07
C ILE A 264 2.98 -23.48 -12.18
N THR A 265 3.37 -22.91 -13.32
CA THR A 265 2.73 -23.26 -14.56
C THR A 265 3.06 -24.74 -14.70
N SER A 266 2.15 -25.61 -14.29
CA SER A 266 2.01 -26.90 -14.92
C SER A 266 1.87 -26.56 -16.39
N THR A 267 3.02 -26.53 -17.07
CA THR A 267 3.07 -27.01 -18.42
C THR A 267 2.32 -28.32 -18.28
N VAL A 268 1.07 -28.31 -18.73
CA VAL A 268 0.52 -29.45 -19.43
C VAL A 268 1.52 -29.61 -20.57
N LYS A 269 2.68 -30.22 -20.26
CA LYS A 269 3.40 -31.09 -21.17
C LYS A 269 2.23 -31.86 -21.71
N ALA A 270 1.91 -31.65 -22.98
CA ALA A 270 0.86 -32.41 -23.62
C ALA A 270 1.24 -33.86 -23.32
N VAL A 271 0.60 -34.42 -22.29
CA VAL A 271 0.57 -35.83 -22.05
C VAL A 271 -0.20 -36.21 -23.29
N PRO A 272 0.43 -36.83 -24.32
CA PRO A 272 -0.37 -37.37 -25.39
C PRO A 272 -1.41 -38.20 -24.66
N SER A 273 -2.67 -37.77 -24.78
CA SER A 273 -3.73 -38.27 -23.94
C SER A 273 -3.56 -39.79 -23.92
N SER A 274 -3.56 -40.40 -22.74
CA SER A 274 -3.40 -41.85 -22.62
C SER A 274 -4.38 -42.58 -23.56
N SER A 275 -5.48 -41.92 -23.93
CA SER A 275 -6.39 -42.17 -25.04
C SER A 275 -5.74 -42.36 -26.43
N GLU A 276 -4.87 -41.46 -26.91
CA GLU A 276 -4.26 -41.53 -28.25
C GLU A 276 -3.16 -42.59 -28.37
N VAL A 277 -2.34 -42.75 -27.31
CA VAL A 277 -1.31 -43.81 -27.27
C VAL A 277 -2.00 -45.18 -27.13
N SER A 278 -3.05 -45.27 -26.32
CA SER A 278 -3.87 -46.48 -26.16
C SER A 278 -4.63 -46.84 -27.44
N LEU A 279 -5.22 -45.86 -28.14
CA LEU A 279 -5.90 -46.08 -29.43
C LEU A 279 -4.94 -46.57 -30.52
N LYS A 280 -3.75 -45.98 -30.64
CA LYS A 280 -2.73 -46.44 -31.60
C LYS A 280 -2.11 -47.78 -31.23
N ALA A 281 -2.07 -48.14 -29.95
CA ALA A 281 -1.65 -49.46 -29.49
C ALA A 281 -2.73 -50.52 -29.81
N LEU A 282 -3.99 -50.24 -29.48
CA LEU A 282 -5.16 -51.07 -29.80
C LEU A 282 -5.34 -51.27 -31.31
N GLN A 283 -5.16 -50.23 -32.13
CA GLN A 283 -5.23 -50.35 -33.59
C GLN A 283 -4.14 -51.27 -34.16
N ARG A 284 -2.93 -51.19 -33.61
CA ARG A 284 -1.83 -52.09 -34.00
C ARG A 284 -2.09 -53.53 -33.57
N GLU A 285 -2.71 -53.72 -32.41
CA GLU A 285 -3.07 -55.05 -31.90
C GLU A 285 -4.20 -55.69 -32.72
N ILE A 286 -5.23 -54.93 -33.08
CA ILE A 286 -6.31 -55.40 -33.97
C ILE A 286 -5.76 -55.79 -35.35
N ALA A 287 -4.85 -55.01 -35.93
CA ALA A 287 -4.23 -55.34 -37.21
C ALA A 287 -3.41 -56.65 -37.14
N ARG A 288 -2.70 -56.86 -36.03
CA ARG A 288 -1.91 -58.08 -35.79
C ARG A 288 -2.78 -59.31 -35.60
N LEU A 289 -3.91 -59.17 -34.92
CA LEU A 289 -4.88 -60.25 -34.72
C LEU A 289 -5.55 -60.64 -36.04
N ARG A 290 -5.91 -59.66 -36.89
CA ARG A 290 -6.45 -59.92 -38.24
C ARG A 290 -5.49 -60.73 -39.11
N GLN A 291 -4.21 -60.37 -39.14
CA GLN A 291 -3.19 -61.15 -39.86
C GLN A 291 -3.02 -62.58 -39.32
N ARG A 292 -3.19 -62.79 -38.00
CA ARG A 292 -3.14 -64.14 -37.42
C ARG A 292 -4.36 -64.97 -37.81
N ILE A 293 -5.54 -64.36 -37.80
CA ILE A 293 -6.77 -65.04 -38.23
C ILE A 293 -6.66 -65.42 -39.71
N GLU A 294 -6.24 -64.52 -40.58
CA GLU A 294 -6.07 -64.80 -42.01
C GLU A 294 -5.05 -65.91 -42.28
N LYS A 295 -3.94 -65.95 -41.52
CA LYS A 295 -2.98 -67.06 -41.60
C LYS A 295 -3.54 -68.38 -41.09
N LEU A 296 -4.33 -68.36 -40.02
CA LEU A 296 -4.96 -69.57 -39.48
C LEU A 296 -6.07 -70.08 -40.42
N GLU A 297 -6.85 -69.20 -41.02
CA GLU A 297 -7.85 -69.55 -42.03
C GLU A 297 -7.20 -70.10 -43.31
N ALA A 298 -6.07 -69.54 -43.75
CA ALA A 298 -5.29 -70.08 -44.86
C ALA A 298 -4.68 -71.46 -44.55
N GLN A 299 -4.30 -71.70 -43.28
CA GLN A 299 -3.82 -73.01 -42.83
C GLN A 299 -4.96 -74.04 -42.71
N GLN A 300 -6.14 -73.64 -42.24
CA GLN A 300 -7.32 -74.50 -42.17
C GLN A 300 -7.94 -74.78 -43.55
N GLY A 301 -7.83 -73.85 -44.50
CA GLY A 301 -8.21 -74.07 -45.91
C GLY A 301 -7.24 -74.95 -46.69
N ALA A 302 -5.99 -75.06 -46.25
CA ALA A 302 -4.99 -75.97 -46.84
C ALA A 302 -5.09 -77.42 -46.31
N GLU A 303 -5.89 -77.65 -45.26
CA GLU A 303 -6.02 -78.95 -44.59
C GLU A 303 -7.41 -79.59 -44.77
N GLN A 304 -8.19 -79.13 -45.77
CA GLN A 304 -9.32 -79.91 -46.30
C GLN A 304 -8.82 -80.85 -47.42
N PRO A 305 -8.57 -82.14 -47.14
CA PRO A 305 -8.35 -83.11 -48.20
C PRO A 305 -9.64 -83.36 -48.96
N ALA A 306 -9.51 -83.41 -50.28
CA ALA A 306 -10.46 -84.05 -51.15
C ALA A 306 -10.80 -85.46 -50.66
N LYS A 307 -12.09 -85.74 -50.48
CA LYS A 307 -12.71 -87.07 -50.57
C LYS A 307 -13.93 -86.88 -51.48
N SER A 308 -13.93 -87.33 -52.74
CA SER A 308 -14.11 -88.71 -53.22
C SER A 308 -15.36 -89.37 -52.63
N ASP A 309 -16.53 -89.10 -53.20
CA ASP A 309 -17.24 -89.92 -54.21
C ASP A 309 -18.52 -89.21 -54.67
#